data_AF-A0A1V4Y3U0-F1
#
_entry.id   AF-A0A1V4Y3U0-F1
#
_cell.length_a   1.000
_cell.length_b   1.000
_cell.length_c   1.000
_cell.angle_alpha   90.00
_cell.angle_beta   90.00
_cell.angle_gamma   90.00
#
_symmetry.space_group_name_H-M   'P 1'
#
loop_
_entity.id
_entity.type
_entity.pdbx_description
1 polymer ?
#
loop_
_entity_poly.entity_id
_entity_poly.type
_entity_poly.pdbx_seq_one_letter_code
_entity_poly.pdbx_strand_id
1 'polypeptide(L)' 'MYTGSLVFTQVMDFMPLKTFNRCVEKYNGNFSVKHFTCLDQFRIMAFAQLTYRESLRDIEACLGCANLKLIRERALC' A
#
# COMPACT_ATOMS: atom_id res chain seq x y z
N MET A 1 0.21 11.22 -25.00
CA MET A 1 -0.24 10.22 -24.00
C MET A 1 1.00 9.66 -23.32
N TYR A 2 1.11 9.72 -21.99
CA TYR A 2 2.29 9.20 -21.27
C TYR A 2 2.53 7.74 -21.66
N THR A 3 3.59 7.49 -22.44
CA THR A 3 3.88 6.19 -23.07
C THR A 3 4.84 5.38 -22.20
N GLY A 4 4.53 5.26 -20.90
CA GLY A 4 5.42 4.63 -19.92
C GLY A 4 4.71 4.26 -18.62
N SER A 5 5.29 3.29 -17.91
CA SER A 5 4.87 2.91 -16.55
C SER A 5 5.00 4.10 -15.60
N LEU A 6 4.09 4.22 -14.62
CA LEU A 6 4.12 5.28 -13.62
C LEU A 6 5.45 5.25 -12.87
N VAL A 7 5.99 6.42 -12.51
CA VAL A 7 7.23 6.54 -11.72
C VAL A 7 7.16 5.72 -10.44
N PHE A 8 6.00 5.68 -9.80
CA PHE A 8 5.77 4.86 -8.61
C PHE A 8 5.98 3.36 -8.89
N THR A 9 5.47 2.84 -10.00
CA THR A 9 5.66 1.44 -10.40
C THR A 9 7.14 1.13 -10.62
N GLN A 10 7.86 2.03 -11.29
CA GLN A 10 9.30 1.87 -11.51
C GLN A 10 10.09 1.84 -10.19
N VAL A 11 9.71 2.67 -9.21
CA VAL A 11 10.31 2.65 -7.87
C VAL A 11 9.98 1.34 -7.14
N MET A 12 8.76 0.84 -7.28
CA MET A 12 8.34 -0.43 -6.68
C MET A 12 9.08 -1.65 -7.25
N ASP A 13 9.57 -1.58 -8.49
CA ASP A 13 10.34 -2.67 -9.12
C ASP A 13 11.69 -2.91 -8.43
N PHE A 14 12.25 -1.90 -7.74
CA PHE A 14 13.47 -2.05 -6.95
C PHE A 14 13.24 -2.75 -5.59
N MET A 15 11.99 -3.00 -5.22
CA MET A 15 11.69 -3.67 -3.97
C MET A 15 12.01 -5.17 -4.05
N PRO A 16 12.65 -5.76 -3.03
CA PRO A 16 12.90 -7.20 -2.97
C PRO A 16 11.61 -7.97 -2.62
N LEU A 17 10.67 -8.05 -3.58
CA LEU A 17 9.35 -8.68 -3.41
C LEU A 17 9.43 -10.13 -2.91
N LYS A 18 10.43 -10.91 -3.36
CA LYS A 18 10.64 -12.29 -2.90
C LYS A 18 10.91 -12.35 -1.40
N THR A 19 11.77 -11.47 -0.90
CA THR A 19 12.10 -11.39 0.54
C THR A 19 10.91 -10.90 1.33
N PHE A 20 10.18 -9.90 0.81
CA PHE A 20 8.96 -9.39 1.43
C PHE A 20 7.91 -10.50 1.58
N ASN A 21 7.60 -11.23 0.51
CA ASN A 21 6.61 -12.31 0.53
C ASN A 21 7.00 -13.42 1.52
N ARG A 22 8.30 -13.81 1.55
CA ARG A 22 8.80 -14.77 2.54
C ARG A 22 8.57 -14.30 3.98
N CYS A 23 8.73 -13.00 4.26
CA CYS A 23 8.42 -12.45 5.58
C CYS A 23 6.92 -12.48 5.87
N VAL A 24 6.08 -12.07 4.92
CA VAL A 24 4.62 -12.09 5.08
C VAL A 24 4.12 -13.51 5.37
N GLU A 25 4.61 -14.51 4.64
CA GLU A 25 4.28 -15.92 4.88
C GLU A 25 4.80 -16.40 6.24
N LYS A 26 6.07 -16.12 6.57
CA LYS A 26 6.68 -16.53 7.84
C LYS A 26 5.90 -16.02 9.06
N TYR A 27 5.39 -14.80 8.99
CA TYR A 27 4.66 -14.16 10.09
C TYR A 27 3.14 -14.25 9.94
N ASN A 28 2.62 -14.98 8.95
CA ASN A 28 1.19 -15.08 8.68
C ASN A 28 0.53 -13.69 8.56
N GLY A 29 1.22 -12.71 7.96
CA GLY A 29 0.78 -11.31 7.92
C GLY A 29 -0.55 -11.09 7.21
N ASN A 30 -0.92 -11.99 6.29
CA ASN A 30 -2.19 -11.96 5.56
C ASN A 30 -3.28 -12.89 6.16
N PHE A 31 -3.08 -13.48 7.34
CA PHE A 31 -3.95 -14.55 7.87
C PHE A 31 -5.44 -14.18 8.03
N SER A 32 -5.76 -12.91 8.31
CA SER A 32 -7.14 -12.44 8.46
C SER A 32 -7.53 -11.37 7.42
N VAL A 33 -6.74 -11.22 6.36
CA VAL A 33 -6.97 -10.16 5.38
C VAL A 33 -8.03 -10.59 4.38
N LYS A 34 -9.10 -9.80 4.23
CA LYS A 34 -10.13 -10.02 3.19
C LYS A 34 -9.81 -9.30 1.87
N HIS A 35 -9.34 -8.06 1.95
CA HIS A 35 -9.20 -7.19 0.78
C HIS A 35 -7.97 -6.27 0.79
N PHE A 36 -7.21 -6.22 1.88
CA PHE A 36 -6.13 -5.26 2.07
C PHE A 36 -4.84 -5.95 2.50
N THR A 37 -4.06 -6.41 1.52
CA THR A 37 -2.89 -7.25 1.79
C THR A 37 -1.74 -6.45 2.40
N CYS A 38 -0.80 -7.14 3.06
CA CYS A 38 0.44 -6.50 3.52
C CYS A 38 1.17 -5.78 2.37
N LEU A 39 1.07 -6.29 1.14
CA LEU A 39 1.66 -5.66 -0.03
C LEU A 39 0.96 -4.34 -0.39
N ASP A 40 -0.37 -4.28 -0.31
CA ASP A 40 -1.14 -3.06 -0.55
C ASP A 40 -0.86 -2.02 0.52
N GLN A 41 -0.78 -2.45 1.79
CA GLN A 41 -0.37 -1.59 2.89
C GLN A 41 1.03 -1.01 2.66
N PHE A 42 1.99 -1.85 2.24
CA PHE A 42 3.34 -1.39 1.93
C PHE A 42 3.34 -0.33 0.83
N ARG A 43 2.63 -0.57 -0.27
CA ARG A 43 2.55 0.36 -1.40
C ARG A 43 2.00 1.71 -0.98
N ILE A 44 0.95 1.73 -0.16
CA ILE A 44 0.37 2.96 0.37
C ILE A 44 1.35 3.71 1.26
N MET A 45 2.05 3.01 2.16
CA MET A 45 3.04 3.63 3.04
C MET A 45 4.21 4.21 2.25
N ALA A 46 4.68 3.51 1.22
CA ALA A 46 5.75 4.02 0.36
C ALA A 46 5.28 5.23 -0.48
N PHE A 47 4.05 5.20 -0.99
CA PHE A 47 3.46 6.36 -1.67
C PHE A 47 3.33 7.58 -0.74
N ALA A 48 2.92 7.33 0.50
CA ALA A 48 2.84 8.36 1.54
C ALA A 48 4.20 8.99 1.83
N GLN A 49 5.24 8.17 1.99
CA GLN A 49 6.60 8.66 2.17
C GLN A 49 7.07 9.53 1.00
N LEU A 50 6.78 9.11 -0.24
CA LEU A 50 7.11 9.88 -1.44
C LEU A 50 6.33 11.19 -1.57
N THR A 51 5.16 11.29 -0.94
CA THR A 51 4.32 12.49 -0.94
C THR A 51 4.47 13.32 0.34
N TYR A 52 5.52 13.06 1.13
CA TYR A 52 5.82 13.76 2.38
C TYR A 52 4.68 13.74 3.40
N ARG A 53 3.93 12.62 3.47
CA ARG A 53 2.89 12.42 4.48
C ARG A 53 3.49 11.75 5.71
N GLU A 54 3.52 12.49 6.80
CA GLU A 54 4.18 12.07 8.04
C GLU A 54 3.27 11.29 8.98
N SER A 55 1.94 11.46 8.88
CA SER A 55 0.99 10.78 9.76
C SER A 55 0.07 9.81 9.03
N LEU A 56 -0.24 8.68 9.66
CA LEU A 56 -1.25 7.73 9.16
C LEU A 56 -2.59 8.39 8.89
N ARG A 57 -2.93 9.44 9.66
CA ARG A 57 -4.13 10.23 9.47
C ARG A 57 -4.08 11.04 8.18
N ASP A 58 -2.94 11.63 7.82
CA ASP A 58 -2.78 12.35 6.56
C ASP A 58 -2.82 11.42 5.36
N ILE A 59 -2.30 10.20 5.53
CA ILE A 59 -2.37 9.12 4.55
C ILE A 59 -3.84 8.71 4.34
N GLU A 60 -4.57 8.45 5.42
CA GLU A 60 -6.00 8.12 5.38
C GLU A 60 -6.82 9.27 4.79
N ALA A 61 -6.55 10.52 5.15
CA ALA A 61 -7.24 11.68 4.59
C ALA A 61 -6.98 11.82 3.09
N CYS A 62 -5.74 11.59 2.63
CA CYS A 62 -5.39 11.61 1.21
C CYS A 62 -6.10 10.48 0.43
N LEU A 63 -6.17 9.27 0.99
CA LEU A 63 -6.90 8.13 0.42
C LEU A 63 -8.43 8.35 0.45
N GLY A 64 -8.94 8.93 1.53
CA GLY A 64 -10.36 9.21 1.73
C GLY A 64 -10.89 10.34 0.82
N CYS A 65 -10.06 11.35 0.56
CA CYS A 65 -10.37 12.43 -0.38
C CYS A 65 -10.38 11.94 -1.84
N ALA A 66 -9.58 10.92 -2.16
CA ALA A 66 -9.58 10.23 -3.45
C ALA A 66 -10.79 9.28 -3.66
N ASN A 67 -11.78 9.29 -2.76
CA ASN A 67 -12.99 8.46 -2.84
C ASN A 67 -12.74 6.94 -2.74
N LEU A 68 -11.70 6.53 -2.00
CA LEU A 68 -11.53 5.14 -1.55
C LEU A 68 -12.33 4.88 -0.27
N LYS A 69 -13.67 5.04 -0.32
CA LYS A 69 -14.59 4.48 0.70
C LYS A 69 -14.29 3.01 1.03
N LEU A 70 -13.65 2.31 0.10
CA LEU A 70 -13.25 0.92 0.17
C LEU A 70 -12.22 0.56 1.25
N ILE A 71 -11.34 1.46 1.72
CA ILE A 71 -10.33 1.07 2.73
C ILE A 71 -10.91 1.16 4.15
N ARG A 72 -11.76 2.16 4.42
CA ARG A 72 -12.33 2.38 5.76
C ARG A 72 -13.41 1.37 6.12
N GLU A 73 -14.22 0.92 5.15
CA GLU A 73 -15.21 -0.16 5.39
C GLU A 73 -14.60 -1.57 5.33
N ARG A 74 -13.43 -1.76 4.72
CA ARG A 74 -12.82 -3.10 4.55
C ARG A 74 -11.68 -3.43 5.53
N ALA A 75 -11.17 -2.45 6.29
CA ALA A 75 -10.26 -2.71 7.42
C ALA A 75 -11.01 -3.08 8.72
N LEU A 76 -12.33 -2.89 8.76
CA LEU A 76 -13.20 -3.12 9.92
C LEU A 76 -14.16 -4.31 9.75
N CYS A 77 -14.03 -5.10 8.68
CA CYS A 77 -14.82 -6.32 8.45
C CYS A 77 -13.95 -7.55 8.26
#